data_AF-A0A9J7EW76-F1
#
_entry.id   AF-A0A9J7EW76-F1
#
_cell.length_a   1.000
_cell.length_b   1.000
_cell.length_c   1.000
_cell.angle_alpha   90.00
_cell.angle_beta   90.00
_cell.angle_gamma   90.00
#
_symmetry.space_group_name_H-M   'P 1'
#
loop_
_entity.id
_entity.type
_entity.pdbx_description
1 polymer ?
#
loop_
_entity_poly.entity_id
_entity_poly.type
_entity_poly.pdbx_seq_one_letter_code
_entity_poly.pdbx_strand_id
1 'polypeptide(L)'
;MSIVVCSSDERVGNLAVVVSDPSVVQTLRSQLTWIVRGMYSNPPAHGARVVTNVLANKQLFDEWKDHIKAMSSRVTAMREALRAELVKLGTPGNWDHIVKQIGLFSYTGLTQRQAEYLIQEYHIYLLKSGRINVCGLNPSNVQYMARAMHDAVTKFPNEE
;
A
#
# COMPACT_ATOMS: atom_id res chain seq x y z
N MET A 1 -17.82 -8.47 7.56
CA MET A 1 -17.18 -7.14 7.49
C MET A 1 -15.77 -7.29 8.05
N SER A 2 -14.76 -7.34 7.18
CA SER A 2 -13.38 -7.61 7.59
C SER A 2 -12.70 -6.29 7.91
N ILE A 3 -12.42 -6.03 9.18
CA ILE A 3 -11.54 -4.95 9.61
C ILE A 3 -10.20 -5.60 9.97
N VAL A 4 -9.21 -5.43 9.10
CA VAL A 4 -7.81 -5.68 9.43
C VAL A 4 -7.21 -4.32 9.74
N VAL A 5 -7.15 -3.97 11.04
CA VAL A 5 -6.23 -2.92 11.48
C VAL A 5 -4.87 -3.60 11.60
N CYS A 6 -3.88 -3.19 10.81
CA CYS A 6 -2.50 -3.63 10.97
C CYS A 6 -1.68 -2.44 11.47
N SER A 7 -1.29 -2.44 12.74
CA SER A 7 -0.06 -1.78 13.17
C SER A 7 1.09 -2.73 12.79
N SER A 8 1.99 -2.27 11.90
CA SER A 8 2.98 -3.13 11.22
C SER A 8 3.80 -3.99 12.18
N ASP A 9 4.15 -3.44 13.35
CA ASP A 9 5.00 -4.11 14.33
C ASP A 9 4.22 -4.84 15.43
N GLU A 10 2.97 -4.48 15.71
CA GLU A 10 2.19 -5.11 16.80
C GLU A 10 1.42 -6.36 16.35
N ARG A 11 1.49 -6.70 15.05
CA ARG A 11 0.97 -7.95 14.48
C ARG A 11 -0.52 -8.18 14.77
N VAL A 12 -1.31 -7.11 14.75
CA VAL A 12 -2.76 -7.19 14.99
C VAL A 12 -3.52 -7.37 13.68
N GLY A 13 -4.59 -8.17 13.73
CA GLY A 13 -5.45 -8.50 12.59
C GLY A 13 -6.61 -9.39 13.03
N ASN A 14 -7.62 -9.56 12.18
CA ASN A 14 -8.80 -10.37 12.49
C ASN A 14 -9.23 -11.23 11.30
N LEU A 15 -9.50 -12.52 11.55
CA LEU A 15 -10.08 -13.44 10.57
C LEU A 15 -11.59 -13.54 10.79
N ALA A 16 -12.38 -13.15 9.80
CA ALA A 16 -13.83 -13.27 9.83
C ALA A 16 -14.30 -14.28 8.78
N VAL A 17 -15.03 -15.32 9.22
CA VAL A 17 -15.69 -16.29 8.35
C VAL A 17 -17.19 -16.05 8.40
N VAL A 18 -17.81 -15.84 7.24
CA VAL A 18 -19.25 -15.61 7.11
C VAL A 18 -19.89 -16.90 6.63
N VAL A 19 -20.84 -17.43 7.39
CA VAL A 19 -21.59 -18.65 7.06
C VAL A 19 -23.08 -18.36 6.94
N SER A 20 -23.75 -19.11 6.07
CA SER A 20 -25.21 -19.03 5.89
C SER A 20 -25.97 -19.76 7.01
N ASP A 21 -25.43 -20.88 7.48
CA ASP A 21 -26.01 -21.68 8.56
C ASP A 21 -25.34 -21.37 9.91
N PRO A 22 -26.09 -20.82 10.89
CA PRO A 22 -25.60 -20.57 12.24
C PRO A 22 -25.11 -21.83 12.98
N SER A 23 -25.61 -23.02 12.63
CA SER A 23 -25.24 -24.28 13.29
C SER A 23 -23.75 -24.60 13.17
N VAL A 24 -23.13 -24.16 12.07
CA VAL A 24 -21.74 -24.48 11.70
C VAL A 24 -20.71 -23.59 12.41
N VAL A 25 -21.14 -22.44 12.96
CA VAL A 25 -20.26 -21.43 13.56
C VAL A 25 -19.40 -22.02 14.69
N GLN A 26 -20.00 -22.82 15.56
CA GLN A 26 -19.30 -23.38 16.71
C GLN A 26 -18.25 -24.43 16.30
N THR A 27 -18.58 -25.24 15.29
CA THR A 27 -17.65 -26.23 14.72
C THR A 27 -16.48 -25.55 14.03
N LEU A 28 -16.73 -24.50 13.24
CA LEU A 28 -15.65 -23.73 12.62
C LEU A 28 -14.75 -23.07 13.66
N ARG A 29 -15.34 -22.47 14.69
CA ARG A 29 -14.58 -21.81 15.77
C ARG A 29 -13.67 -22.80 16.50
N SER A 30 -14.13 -24.02 16.75
CA SER A 30 -13.32 -25.04 17.42
C SER A 30 -12.11 -25.46 16.57
N GLN A 31 -12.31 -25.69 15.27
CA GLN A 31 -11.23 -26.05 14.34
C GLN A 31 -10.20 -24.92 14.19
N LEU A 32 -10.65 -23.68 14.01
CA LEU A 32 -9.77 -22.52 13.95
C LEU A 32 -8.96 -22.36 15.25
N THR A 33 -9.59 -22.58 16.41
CA THR A 33 -8.89 -22.52 17.71
C THR A 33 -7.79 -23.59 17.82
N TRP A 34 -8.04 -24.79 17.31
CA TRP A 34 -7.02 -25.85 17.26
C TRP A 34 -5.82 -25.48 16.38
N ILE A 35 -6.07 -24.92 15.20
CA ILE A 35 -5.01 -24.44 14.30
C ILE A 35 -4.19 -23.34 14.99
N VAL A 36 -4.85 -22.35 15.59
CA VAL A 36 -4.18 -21.26 16.32
C VAL A 36 -3.31 -21.79 17.44
N ARG A 37 -3.81 -22.76 18.22
CA ARG A 37 -3.05 -23.40 19.30
C ARG A 37 -1.79 -24.10 18.80
N GLY A 38 -1.89 -24.82 17.68
CA GLY A 38 -0.76 -25.51 17.07
C GLY A 38 0.28 -24.58 16.44
N MET A 39 -0.14 -23.41 15.93
CA MET A 39 0.76 -22.48 15.25
C MET A 39 1.48 -21.50 16.20
N TYR A 40 0.72 -20.81 17.06
CA TYR A 40 1.26 -19.73 17.87
C TYR A 40 0.63 -19.63 19.27
N SER A 41 -0.12 -20.65 19.70
CA SER A 41 -0.83 -20.72 20.98
C SER A 41 -1.92 -19.66 21.12
N ASN A 42 -1.55 -18.39 21.32
CA ASN A 42 -2.46 -17.26 21.53
C ASN A 42 -1.91 -16.00 20.83
N PRO A 43 -2.77 -15.13 20.27
CA PRO A 43 -2.33 -13.90 19.62
C PRO A 43 -1.81 -12.84 20.61
N PRO A 44 -0.95 -11.89 20.17
CA PRO A 44 -0.49 -10.79 21.00
C PRO A 44 -1.62 -9.84 21.39
N ALA A 45 -1.71 -9.50 22.67
CA ALA A 45 -2.84 -8.73 23.22
C ALA A 45 -2.70 -7.20 23.07
N HIS A 46 -1.48 -6.68 22.94
CA HIS A 46 -1.24 -5.23 23.02
C HIS A 46 -1.94 -4.44 21.89
N GLY A 47 -1.64 -4.76 20.63
CA GLY A 47 -2.28 -4.11 19.49
C GLY A 47 -3.80 -4.31 19.47
N ALA A 48 -4.28 -5.48 19.91
CA ALA A 48 -5.72 -5.73 20.01
C ALA A 48 -6.41 -4.79 21.00
N ARG A 49 -5.75 -4.43 22.12
CA ARG A 49 -6.27 -3.45 23.08
C ARG A 49 -6.29 -2.04 22.51
N VAL A 50 -5.24 -1.64 21.79
CA VAL A 50 -5.20 -0.32 21.12
C VAL A 50 -6.35 -0.20 20.13
N VAL A 51 -6.53 -1.19 19.27
CA VAL A 51 -7.64 -1.23 18.30
C VAL A 51 -8.99 -1.19 19.01
N THR A 52 -9.17 -1.99 20.07
CA THR A 52 -10.42 -2.00 20.85
C THR A 52 -10.72 -0.62 21.44
N ASN A 53 -9.73 0.05 22.02
CA ASN A 53 -9.89 1.38 22.62
C ASN A 53 -10.29 2.43 21.57
N VAL A 54 -9.65 2.42 20.40
CA VAL A 54 -9.96 3.35 19.30
C VAL A 54 -11.35 3.09 18.73
N LEU A 55 -11.71 1.82 18.50
CA LEU A 55 -13.00 1.46 17.91
C LEU A 55 -14.19 1.61 18.89
N ALA A 56 -13.97 1.43 20.18
CA ALA A 56 -15.03 1.53 21.20
C ALA A 56 -15.35 2.98 21.60
N ASN A 57 -14.43 3.92 21.39
CA ASN A 57 -14.63 5.33 21.71
C ASN A 57 -14.94 6.14 20.44
N LYS A 58 -16.13 6.72 20.36
CA LYS A 58 -16.58 7.51 19.20
C LYS A 58 -15.61 8.65 18.84
N GLN A 59 -15.06 9.35 19.83
CA GLN A 59 -14.14 10.47 19.58
C GLN A 59 -12.84 9.98 18.93
N LEU A 60 -12.24 8.91 19.48
CA LEU A 60 -11.01 8.32 18.94
C LEU A 60 -11.25 7.70 17.55
N PHE A 61 -12.43 7.12 17.33
CA PHE A 61 -12.81 6.58 16.03
C PHE A 61 -12.95 7.66 14.97
N ASP A 62 -13.53 8.82 15.32
CA ASP A 62 -13.66 9.96 14.42
C ASP A 62 -12.27 10.54 14.09
N GLU A 63 -11.40 10.72 15.08
CA GLU A 63 -10.00 11.15 14.89
C GLU A 63 -9.22 10.17 13.99
N TRP A 64 -9.36 8.86 14.22
CA TRP A 64 -8.73 7.83 13.41
C TRP A 64 -9.16 7.88 11.94
N LYS A 65 -10.45 8.13 11.66
CA LYS A 65 -10.95 8.31 10.29
C LYS A 65 -10.33 9.54 9.63
N ASP A 66 -10.18 10.64 10.36
CA ASP A 66 -9.56 11.86 9.85
C ASP A 66 -8.08 11.63 9.50
N HIS A 67 -7.35 10.89 10.34
CA HIS A 67 -5.98 10.48 10.03
C HIS A 67 -5.89 9.60 8.78
N ILE A 68 -6.80 8.63 8.60
CA ILE A 68 -6.86 7.82 7.38
C ILE A 68 -7.12 8.70 6.16
N LYS A 69 -8.06 9.64 6.26
CA LYS A 69 -8.39 10.56 5.16
C LYS A 69 -7.19 11.43 4.80
N ALA A 70 -6.47 11.97 5.78
CA ALA A 70 -5.26 12.76 5.55
C ALA A 70 -4.17 11.93 4.84
N MET A 71 -3.90 10.71 5.32
CA MET A 71 -2.92 9.81 4.71
C MET A 71 -3.29 9.44 3.28
N SER A 72 -4.55 9.06 3.03
CA SER A 72 -5.05 8.73 1.70
C SER A 72 -4.97 9.93 0.76
N SER A 73 -5.35 11.13 1.24
CA SER A 73 -5.30 12.35 0.43
C SER A 73 -3.88 12.71 0.02
N ARG A 74 -2.90 12.52 0.92
CA ARG A 74 -1.48 12.72 0.60
C ARG A 74 -1.01 11.76 -0.49
N VAL A 75 -1.40 10.48 -0.42
CA VAL A 75 -1.04 9.48 -1.45
C VAL A 75 -1.63 9.86 -2.80
N THR A 76 -2.90 10.27 -2.84
CA THR A 76 -3.55 10.74 -4.08
C THR A 76 -2.84 11.97 -4.65
N ALA A 77 -2.56 12.97 -3.82
CA ALA A 77 -1.85 14.17 -4.25
C ALA A 77 -0.46 13.87 -4.84
N MET A 78 0.27 12.90 -4.27
CA MET A 78 1.56 12.49 -4.82
C MET A 78 1.45 11.73 -6.15
N ARG A 79 0.37 10.96 -6.36
CA ARG A 79 0.10 10.33 -7.67
C ARG A 79 -0.17 11.37 -8.74
N GLU A 80 -1.00 12.37 -8.42
CA GLU A 80 -1.31 13.47 -9.33
C GLU A 80 -0.07 14.31 -9.65
N ALA A 81 0.72 14.66 -8.63
CA ALA A 81 1.97 15.40 -8.80
C ALA A 81 2.96 14.65 -9.69
N LEU A 82 3.14 13.34 -9.46
CA LEU A 82 4.02 12.52 -10.28
C LEU A 82 3.55 12.48 -11.75
N ARG A 83 2.27 12.20 -11.99
CA ARG A 83 1.71 12.19 -13.35
C ARG A 83 1.88 13.56 -14.01
N ALA A 84 1.58 14.65 -13.30
CA ALA A 84 1.69 16.00 -13.84
C ALA A 84 3.13 16.32 -14.28
N GLU A 85 4.13 15.96 -13.48
CA GLU A 85 5.54 16.15 -13.85
C GLU A 85 5.95 15.27 -15.04
N LEU A 86 5.50 14.01 -15.10
CA LEU A 86 5.80 13.12 -16.24
C LEU A 86 5.22 13.64 -17.56
N VAL A 87 3.98 14.17 -17.52
CA VAL A 87 3.31 14.80 -18.66
C VAL A 87 4.03 16.09 -19.07
N LYS A 88 4.41 16.92 -18.09
CA LYS A 88 5.17 18.15 -18.33
C LYS A 88 6.53 17.89 -18.98
N LEU A 89 7.20 16.79 -18.63
CA LEU A 89 8.46 16.36 -19.25
C LEU A 89 8.26 15.70 -20.63
N GLY A 90 7.03 15.46 -21.07
CA GLY A 90 6.77 14.78 -22.35
C GLY A 90 7.25 13.33 -22.36
N THR A 91 7.18 12.64 -21.21
CA THR A 91 7.67 11.27 -21.09
C THR A 91 6.89 10.31 -22.00
N PRO A 92 7.56 9.50 -22.83
CA PRO A 92 6.88 8.55 -23.72
C PRO A 92 5.94 7.61 -22.97
N GLY A 93 4.79 7.31 -23.57
CA GLY A 93 3.76 6.42 -23.01
C GLY A 93 2.60 7.13 -22.28
N ASN A 94 1.61 6.34 -21.85
CA ASN A 94 0.47 6.83 -21.07
C ASN A 94 0.74 6.60 -19.57
N TRP A 95 0.61 7.64 -18.75
CA TRP A 95 0.84 7.63 -17.30
C TRP A 95 -0.43 7.80 -16.45
N ASP A 96 -1.62 7.70 -17.06
CA ASP A 96 -2.92 7.84 -16.39
C ASP A 96 -3.17 6.73 -15.37
N HIS A 97 -2.57 5.55 -15.55
CA HIS A 97 -2.69 4.42 -14.62
C HIS A 97 -2.14 4.75 -13.24
N ILE A 98 -1.16 5.67 -13.12
CA ILE A 98 -0.63 6.10 -11.82
C ILE A 98 -1.72 6.73 -10.96
N VAL A 99 -2.63 7.49 -11.56
CA VAL A 99 -3.74 8.15 -10.85
C VAL A 99 -4.96 7.24 -10.71
N LYS A 100 -5.23 6.38 -11.70
CA LYS A 100 -6.36 5.42 -11.64
C LYS A 100 -6.16 4.31 -10.60
N GLN A 101 -4.92 3.97 -10.26
CA GLN A 101 -4.59 2.97 -9.25
C GLN A 101 -4.85 3.48 -7.82
N ILE A 102 -5.36 2.60 -6.96
CA ILE A 102 -5.69 2.91 -5.55
C ILE A 102 -4.72 2.19 -4.61
N GLY A 103 -4.42 2.84 -3.48
CA GLY A 103 -3.62 2.27 -2.39
C GLY A 103 -2.19 2.79 -2.36
N LEU A 104 -1.36 2.16 -1.51
CA LEU A 104 0.00 2.61 -1.22
C LEU A 104 0.99 2.33 -2.36
N PHE A 105 0.73 1.29 -3.14
CA PHE A 105 1.63 0.82 -4.18
C PHE A 105 1.14 1.20 -5.57
N SER A 106 2.07 1.44 -6.48
CA SER A 106 1.75 1.68 -7.88
C SER A 106 2.62 0.79 -8.75
N TYR A 107 2.01 0.19 -9.76
CA TYR A 107 2.75 -0.41 -10.87
C TYR A 107 3.00 0.69 -11.89
N THR A 108 4.26 1.09 -12.03
CA THR A 108 4.65 2.18 -12.93
C THR A 108 4.62 1.76 -14.40
N GLY A 109 4.75 0.46 -14.69
CA GLY A 109 4.93 -0.04 -16.06
C GLY A 109 6.37 0.02 -16.54
N LEU A 110 7.31 0.40 -15.67
CA LEU A 110 8.74 0.35 -15.98
C LEU A 110 9.21 -1.10 -16.15
N THR A 111 10.04 -1.32 -17.17
CA THR A 111 10.70 -2.61 -17.39
C THR A 111 11.79 -2.86 -16.36
N GLN A 112 12.25 -4.10 -16.24
CA GLN A 112 13.34 -4.44 -15.32
C GLN A 112 14.61 -3.63 -15.62
N ARG A 113 14.94 -3.42 -16.90
CA ARG A 113 16.11 -2.65 -17.32
C ARG A 113 16.01 -1.18 -16.89
N GLN A 114 14.84 -0.57 -17.06
CA GLN A 114 14.57 0.79 -16.58
C GLN A 114 14.65 0.87 -15.05
N ALA A 115 14.11 -0.12 -14.34
CA ALA A 115 14.17 -0.16 -12.87
C ALA A 115 15.60 -0.32 -12.34
N GLU A 116 16.42 -1.16 -12.96
CA GLU A 116 17.83 -1.34 -12.58
C GLU A 116 18.65 -0.07 -12.83
N TYR A 117 18.38 0.61 -13.94
CA TYR A 117 18.99 1.91 -14.24
C TYR A 117 18.65 2.98 -13.21
N LEU A 118 17.38 3.06 -12.78
CA LEU A 118 16.96 3.98 -11.71
C LEU A 118 17.68 3.72 -10.37
N ILE A 119 17.98 2.44 -10.06
CA ILE A 119 18.71 2.07 -8.85
C ILE A 119 20.18 2.48 -8.95
N GLN A 120 20.82 2.22 -10.09
CA GLN A 120 22.25 2.43 -10.28
C GLN A 120 22.62 3.90 -10.42
N GLU A 121 21.91 4.66 -11.27
CA GLU A 121 22.27 6.04 -11.60
C GLU A 121 21.55 7.07 -10.73
N TYR A 122 20.29 6.81 -10.38
CA TYR A 122 19.46 7.78 -9.64
C TYR A 122 19.28 7.41 -8.17
N HIS A 123 19.80 6.27 -7.72
CA HIS A 123 19.65 5.77 -6.35
C HIS A 123 18.18 5.68 -5.89
N ILE A 124 17.27 5.38 -6.82
CA ILE A 124 15.85 5.19 -6.56
C ILE A 124 15.60 3.69 -6.41
N TYR A 125 15.29 3.25 -5.19
CA TYR A 125 15.07 1.83 -4.90
C TYR A 125 13.61 1.44 -5.11
N LEU A 126 13.38 0.61 -6.12
CA LEU A 126 12.09 0.04 -6.48
C LEU A 126 12.21 -1.45 -6.78
N LEU A 127 11.07 -2.15 -6.85
CA LEU A 127 11.09 -3.56 -7.27
C LEU A 127 11.41 -3.63 -8.76
N LYS A 128 12.13 -4.69 -9.16
CA LYS A 128 12.43 -5.01 -10.57
C LYS A 128 11.19 -5.14 -11.46
N SER A 129 10.01 -5.38 -10.87
CA SER A 129 8.70 -5.40 -11.54
C SER A 129 8.12 -4.00 -11.82
N GLY A 130 8.85 -2.92 -11.52
CA GLY A 130 8.36 -1.55 -11.65
C GLY A 130 7.35 -1.14 -10.55
N ARG A 131 7.18 -1.95 -9.51
CA ARG A 131 6.32 -1.61 -8.37
C ARG A 131 7.04 -0.64 -7.44
N ILE A 132 6.38 0.49 -7.16
CA ILE A 132 6.83 1.53 -6.22
C ILE A 132 5.88 1.65 -5.03
N ASN A 133 6.39 2.15 -3.90
CA ASN A 133 5.57 2.64 -2.79
C ASN A 133 5.44 4.17 -2.89
N VAL A 134 4.24 4.65 -3.20
CA VAL A 134 3.96 6.08 -3.39
C VAL A 134 4.17 6.87 -2.09
N CYS A 135 4.12 6.22 -0.92
CA CYS A 135 4.32 6.89 0.35
C CYS A 135 5.72 7.48 0.52
N GLY A 136 6.72 6.95 -0.19
CA GLY A 136 8.08 7.49 -0.22
C GLY A 136 8.21 8.77 -1.05
N LEU A 137 7.19 9.12 -1.84
CA LEU A 137 7.13 10.38 -2.57
C LEU A 137 6.64 11.51 -1.67
N ASN A 138 7.23 12.68 -1.88
CA ASN A 138 6.91 13.93 -1.24
C ASN A 138 7.19 15.10 -2.19
N PRO A 139 6.76 16.33 -1.87
CA PRO A 139 6.96 17.49 -2.75
C PRO A 139 8.43 17.78 -3.09
N SER A 140 9.38 17.42 -2.20
CA SER A 140 10.81 17.65 -2.44
C SER A 140 11.46 16.67 -3.41
N ASN A 141 10.94 15.43 -3.54
CA ASN A 141 11.55 14.38 -4.34
C ASN A 141 10.74 13.95 -5.57
N VAL A 142 9.45 14.33 -5.67
CA VAL A 142 8.58 13.91 -6.78
C VAL A 142 9.12 14.32 -8.15
N GLN A 143 9.68 15.53 -8.25
CA GLN A 143 10.28 16.03 -9.49
C GLN A 143 11.56 15.27 -9.86
N TYR A 144 12.37 14.90 -8.86
CA TYR A 144 13.57 14.09 -9.10
C TYR A 144 13.20 12.72 -9.64
N MET A 145 12.19 12.09 -9.04
CA MET A 145 11.68 10.80 -9.48
C MET A 145 11.08 10.86 -10.90
N ALA A 146 10.30 11.90 -11.23
CA ALA A 146 9.75 12.09 -12.58
C ALA A 146 10.85 12.26 -13.64
N ARG A 147 11.89 13.05 -13.35
CA ARG A 147 13.05 13.21 -14.25
C ARG A 147 13.81 11.91 -14.46
N ALA A 148 14.02 11.15 -13.39
CA ALA A 148 14.69 9.86 -13.46
C ALA A 148 13.90 8.86 -14.32
N MET A 149 12.58 8.78 -14.13
CA MET A 149 11.70 7.96 -14.96
C MET A 149 11.74 8.38 -16.43
N HIS A 150 11.71 9.69 -16.70
CA HIS A 150 11.79 10.22 -18.05
C HIS A 150 13.09 9.80 -18.75
N ASP A 151 14.22 9.97 -18.08
CA ASP A 151 15.54 9.57 -18.61
C ASP A 151 15.62 8.05 -18.83
N ALA A 152 15.11 7.24 -17.88
CA ALA A 152 15.09 5.78 -18.00
C ALA A 152 14.28 5.31 -19.22
N VAL A 153 13.07 5.86 -19.42
CA VAL A 153 12.19 5.50 -20.53
C VAL A 153 12.74 5.97 -21.88
N THR A 154 13.41 7.13 -21.90
CA THR A 154 14.00 7.68 -23.13
C THR A 154 15.26 6.93 -23.54
N LYS A 155 16.11 6.53 -22.58
CA LYS A 155 17.33 5.75 -22.84
C LYS A 155 17.03 4.30 -23.20
N PHE A 156 16.02 3.71 -22.57
CA PHE A 156 15.61 2.33 -22.77
C PHE A 156 14.16 2.31 -23.21
N PRO A 157 13.85 2.69 -24.47
CA PRO A 157 12.50 2.53 -25.00
C PRO A 157 12.10 1.06 -24.91
N ASN A 158 10.81 0.82 -24.69
CA ASN A 158 10.29 -0.54 -24.73
C ASN A 158 10.50 -1.09 -26.13
N GLU A 159 11.32 -2.13 -26.27
CA GLU A 159 11.38 -2.93 -27.49
C GLU A 159 9.97 -3.53 -27.68
N GLU A 160 9.38 -3.32 -28.86
CA GLU A 160 8.10 -3.95 -29.25
C GLU A 160 8.16 -5.47 -29.18
#